data_AF-A0AAJ2R2Z5-F1
#
_entry.id   AF-A0AAJ2R2Z5-F1
#
_cell.length_a   1.000
_cell.length_b   1.000
_cell.length_c   1.000
_cell.angle_alpha   90.00
_cell.angle_beta   90.00
_cell.angle_gamma   90.00
#
_symmetry.space_group_name_H-M   'P 1'
#
loop_
_entity.id
_entity.type
_entity.pdbx_description
1 polymer ?
#
loop_
_entity_poly.entity_id
_entity_poly.type
_entity_poly.pdbx_seq_one_letter_code
_entity_poly.pdbx_strand_id
1 'polypeptide(L)'
;MRTHYSHSTRDGHRLVTIIDLGGARELDISTRKGLGGALESRASVHLCNGISRRHVIGFNGEGDFNRLFLCTNPKRVTEKVAREQHTLVLAQLDAIKLAVEMHYEAQDRKEPAHA
;
A
#
# COMPACT_ATOMS: atom_id res chain seq x y z
N MET A 1 4.40 -5.49 12.66
CA MET A 1 3.62 -5.90 11.47
C MET A 1 2.27 -6.43 11.92
N ARG A 2 1.17 -5.90 11.39
CA ARG A 2 -0.20 -6.36 11.68
C ARG A 2 -0.91 -6.67 10.38
N THR A 3 -1.44 -7.88 10.25
CA THR A 3 -2.23 -8.28 9.08
C THR A 3 -3.69 -8.40 9.46
N HIS A 4 -4.53 -7.68 8.72
CA HIS A 4 -5.98 -7.68 8.82
C HIS A 4 -6.56 -8.33 7.58
N TYR A 5 -7.46 -9.28 7.80
CA TYR A 5 -8.28 -9.84 6.76
C TYR A 5 -9.72 -9.40 6.98
N SER A 6 -10.35 -8.92 5.91
CA SER A 6 -11.77 -8.59 5.90
C SER A 6 -12.42 -9.17 4.66
N HIS A 7 -13.63 -9.69 4.83
CA HIS A 7 -14.44 -10.18 3.74
C HIS A 7 -15.77 -9.43 3.76
N SER A 8 -16.12 -8.80 2.65
CA SER A 8 -17.38 -8.10 2.46
C SER A 8 -18.05 -8.61 1.19
N THR A 9 -19.38 -8.71 1.19
CA THR A 9 -20.14 -9.12 0.00
C THR A 9 -19.98 -8.15 -1.16
N ARG A 10 -19.68 -6.87 -0.88
CA ARG A 10 -19.47 -5.82 -1.89
C ARG A 10 -18.02 -5.78 -2.40
N ASP A 11 -17.05 -5.80 -1.50
CA ASP A 11 -15.63 -5.62 -1.81
C ASP A 11 -14.86 -6.95 -1.98
N GLY A 12 -15.49 -8.07 -1.66
CA GLY A 12 -14.89 -9.40 -1.70
C GLY A 12 -13.86 -9.62 -0.59
N HIS A 13 -12.86 -10.44 -0.90
CA HIS A 13 -11.73 -10.73 -0.01
C HIS A 13 -10.72 -9.59 -0.03
N ARG A 14 -10.43 -9.03 1.15
CA ARG A 14 -9.46 -7.97 1.35
C ARG A 14 -8.44 -8.38 2.40
N LEU A 15 -7.17 -8.31 2.06
CA LEU A 15 -6.06 -8.47 2.99
C LEU A 15 -5.32 -7.15 3.08
N VAL A 16 -4.96 -6.75 4.29
CA VAL A 16 -4.22 -5.52 4.56
C VAL A 16 -3.14 -5.83 5.57
N THR A 17 -1.89 -5.56 5.24
CA THR A 17 -0.76 -5.66 6.16
C THR A 17 -0.20 -4.27 6.40
N ILE A 18 -0.19 -3.87 7.67
CA ILE A 18 0.33 -2.60 8.14
C ILE A 18 1.69 -2.83 8.78
N ILE A 19 2.68 -2.08 8.33
CA ILE A 19 4.06 -2.15 8.80
C ILE A 19 4.45 -0.74 9.25
N ASP A 20 4.86 -0.62 10.51
CA ASP A 20 5.42 0.63 11.02
C ASP A 20 6.81 0.85 10.39
N LEU A 21 7.01 2.01 9.78
CA LEU A 21 8.30 2.44 9.20
C LEU A 21 9.07 3.36 10.15
N GLY A 22 8.55 3.65 11.34
CA GLY A 22 9.06 4.69 12.23
C GLY A 22 8.67 6.11 11.79
N GLY A 23 8.93 7.09 12.65
CA GLY A 23 8.74 8.51 12.32
C GLY A 23 7.29 8.90 11.97
N ALA A 24 6.31 8.27 12.64
CA ALA A 24 4.88 8.46 12.36
C ALA A 24 4.46 8.08 10.92
N ARG A 25 5.12 7.09 10.31
CA ARG A 25 4.77 6.56 8.98
C ARG A 25 4.47 5.07 9.05
N GLU A 26 3.37 4.67 8.42
CA GLU A 26 2.96 3.27 8.30
C GLU A 26 2.81 2.90 6.83
N LEU A 27 3.43 1.79 6.42
CA LEU A 27 3.22 1.17 5.12
C LEU A 27 2.00 0.24 5.19
N ASP A 28 0.97 0.61 4.45
CA ASP A 28 -0.22 -0.20 4.19
C ASP A 28 -0.04 -0.97 2.89
N ILE A 29 0.12 -2.29 2.98
CA ILE A 29 0.07 -3.18 1.84
C ILE A 29 -1.32 -3.80 1.81
N SER A 30 -2.14 -3.43 0.83
CA SER A 30 -3.49 -3.95 0.68
C SER A 30 -3.67 -4.73 -0.61
N THR A 31 -4.25 -5.92 -0.48
CA THR A 31 -4.70 -6.77 -1.59
C THR A 31 -6.22 -6.78 -1.58
N ARG A 32 -6.84 -6.24 -2.63
CA ARG A 32 -8.30 -6.09 -2.72
C ARG A 32 -8.77 -6.24 -4.16
N LYS A 33 -10.06 -6.54 -4.32
CA LYS A 33 -10.71 -6.50 -5.63
C LYS A 33 -10.87 -5.05 -6.11
N GLY A 34 -10.37 -4.76 -7.30
CA GLY A 34 -10.52 -3.50 -8.01
C GLY A 34 -11.89 -3.34 -8.69
N LEU A 35 -12.16 -2.13 -9.16
CA LEU A 35 -13.42 -1.77 -9.85
C LEU A 35 -13.68 -2.60 -11.11
N GLY A 36 -12.63 -3.10 -11.78
CA GLY A 36 -12.73 -3.97 -12.97
C GLY A 36 -12.83 -5.47 -12.67
N GLY A 37 -12.95 -5.87 -11.40
CA GLY A 37 -12.94 -7.28 -11.00
C GLY A 37 -11.55 -7.91 -10.87
N ALA A 38 -10.50 -7.17 -11.22
CA ALA A 38 -9.11 -7.54 -10.99
C ALA A 38 -8.79 -7.62 -9.49
N LEU A 39 -7.84 -8.47 -9.12
CA LEU A 39 -7.25 -8.51 -7.79
C LEU A 39 -5.98 -7.64 -7.80
N GLU A 40 -6.06 -6.51 -7.11
CA GLU A 40 -5.01 -5.50 -7.06
C GLU A 40 -4.29 -5.56 -5.70
N SER A 41 -2.97 -5.50 -5.73
CA SER A 41 -2.13 -5.37 -4.55
C SER A 41 -1.31 -4.09 -4.62
N ARG A 42 -1.55 -3.23 -3.66
CA ARG A 42 -1.05 -1.86 -3.63
C ARG A 42 -0.34 -1.63 -2.31
N ALA A 43 0.78 -0.91 -2.36
CA ALA A 43 1.44 -0.41 -1.16
C ALA A 43 1.30 1.11 -1.11
N SER A 44 0.84 1.59 0.02
CA SER A 44 0.59 3.01 0.28
C SER A 44 1.24 3.37 1.62
N VAL A 45 1.94 4.49 1.71
CA VAL A 45 2.43 5.00 2.99
C VAL A 45 1.41 5.97 3.57
N HIS A 46 1.14 5.86 4.86
CA HIS A 46 0.22 6.69 5.60
C HIS A 46 0.97 7.37 6.74
N LEU A 47 0.77 8.68 6.90
CA LEU A 47 1.23 9.42 8.07
C LEU A 47 0.26 9.17 9.22
N CYS A 48 0.80 8.73 10.35
CA CYS A 48 0.04 8.35 11.54
C CYS A 48 0.29 9.37 12.65
N ASN A 49 -0.52 10.43 12.68
CA ASN A 49 -0.46 11.45 13.73
C ASN A 49 -1.48 11.08 14.82
N GLY A 50 -1.07 10.19 15.73
CA GLY A 50 -1.91 9.72 16.84
C GLY A 50 -3.03 8.78 16.37
N ILE A 51 -4.29 9.20 16.52
CA ILE A 51 -5.48 8.36 16.18
C ILE A 51 -5.80 8.43 14.68
N SER A 52 -5.27 9.44 13.98
CA SER A 52 -5.64 9.73 12.58
C SER A 52 -4.56 9.26 11.61
N ARG A 53 -4.92 8.31 10.74
CA ARG A 53 -4.13 7.93 9.56
C ARG A 53 -4.48 8.85 8.40
N ARG A 54 -3.51 9.64 7.95
CA ARG A 54 -3.65 10.56 6.82
C ARG A 54 -2.78 10.05 5.67
N HIS A 55 -3.39 9.86 4.51
CA HIS A 55 -2.68 9.65 3.25
C HIS A 55 -2.85 10.92 2.43
N VAL A 56 -1.76 11.59 2.12
CA VAL A 56 -1.71 12.76 1.25
C VAL A 56 -1.74 12.24 -0.18
N ILE A 57 -2.94 12.20 -0.77
CA ILE A 57 -3.08 11.98 -2.21
C ILE A 57 -2.57 13.26 -2.87
N GLY A 58 -1.39 13.21 -3.47
CA GLY A 58 -0.74 14.34 -4.13
C GLY A 58 -1.49 14.78 -5.39
N PHE A 59 -2.67 15.36 -5.22
CA PHE A 59 -3.52 15.81 -6.34
C PHE A 59 -2.99 17.10 -7.00
N ASN A 60 -1.89 17.68 -6.49
CA ASN A 60 -1.20 18.84 -7.07
C ASN A 60 0.24 19.04 -6.51
N GLY A 61 0.87 17.98 -5.98
CA GLY A 61 2.18 18.05 -5.32
C GLY A 61 2.77 16.66 -5.05
N GLU A 62 3.82 16.59 -4.24
CA GLU A 62 4.44 15.32 -3.84
C GLU A 62 3.59 14.64 -2.77
N GLY A 63 2.77 13.68 -3.19
CA GLY A 63 1.92 12.88 -2.30
C GLY A 63 2.69 11.78 -1.58
N ASP A 64 2.01 11.07 -0.69
CA ASP A 64 2.56 9.88 -0.07
C ASP A 64 2.79 8.76 -1.09
N PHE A 65 3.81 7.93 -0.84
CA PHE A 65 4.13 6.81 -1.70
C PHE A 65 2.90 5.94 -1.90
N ASN A 66 2.56 5.69 -3.16
CA ASN A 66 1.38 4.92 -3.49
C ASN A 66 1.53 4.20 -4.83
N ARG A 67 1.78 2.89 -4.78
CA ARG A 67 2.12 2.11 -5.97
C ARG A 67 1.40 0.78 -6.03
N LEU A 68 0.89 0.45 -7.22
CA LEU A 68 0.35 -0.86 -7.55
C LEU A 68 1.52 -1.79 -7.88
N PHE A 69 1.64 -2.90 -7.15
CA PHE A 69 2.72 -3.87 -7.34
C PHE A 69 2.28 -5.05 -8.19
N LEU A 70 1.05 -5.52 -7.99
CA LEU A 70 0.54 -6.69 -8.68
C LEU A 70 -0.93 -6.52 -8.97
N CYS A 71 -1.31 -6.76 -10.21
CA CYS A 71 -2.68 -6.79 -10.67
C CYS A 71 -2.89 -8.10 -11.42
N THR A 72 -3.82 -8.93 -10.95
CA THR A 72 -4.18 -10.18 -11.60
C THR A 72 -5.67 -10.19 -11.90
N ASN A 73 -6.09 -10.94 -12.92
CA ASN A 73 -7.50 -11.06 -13.29
C ASN A 73 -7.99 -12.49 -13.08
N PRO A 74 -8.12 -12.96 -11.82
CA PRO A 74 -8.63 -14.30 -11.57
C PRO A 74 -10.12 -14.37 -11.94
N LYS A 75 -10.54 -15.46 -12.58
CA LYS A 75 -11.95 -15.71 -12.94
C LYS A 75 -12.89 -15.68 -11.72
N ARG A 76 -12.36 -16.01 -10.52
CA ARG A 76 -13.01 -15.83 -9.22
C ARG A 76 -11.98 -15.39 -8.20
N VAL A 77 -12.25 -14.30 -7.49
CA VAL A 77 -11.45 -13.88 -6.32
C VAL A 77 -11.89 -14.72 -5.12
N THR A 78 -11.07 -15.68 -4.71
CA THR A 78 -11.28 -16.48 -3.49
C THR A 78 -10.29 -16.04 -2.42
N GLU A 79 -10.55 -16.38 -1.16
CA GLU A 79 -9.62 -16.10 -0.06
C GLU A 79 -8.22 -16.64 -0.37
N LYS A 80 -8.13 -17.85 -0.92
CA LYS A 80 -6.85 -18.49 -1.24
C LYS A 80 -6.05 -17.66 -2.24
N VAL A 81 -6.67 -17.26 -3.35
CA VAL A 81 -6.02 -16.44 -4.38
C VAL A 81 -5.61 -15.07 -3.83
N ALA A 82 -6.47 -14.45 -3.02
CA ALA A 82 -6.16 -13.18 -2.36
C ALA A 82 -4.97 -13.31 -1.40
N ARG A 83 -4.92 -14.39 -0.61
CA ARG A 83 -3.83 -14.67 0.32
C ARG A 83 -2.51 -15.02 -0.39
N GLU A 84 -2.56 -15.83 -1.44
CA GLU A 84 -1.38 -16.16 -2.26
C GLU A 84 -0.77 -14.90 -2.87
N GLN A 85 -1.61 -14.08 -3.52
CA GLN A 85 -1.17 -12.81 -4.09
C GLN A 85 -0.62 -11.86 -3.01
N HIS A 86 -1.29 -11.76 -1.87
CA HIS A 86 -0.81 -10.95 -0.75
C HIS A 86 0.56 -11.44 -0.25
N THR A 87 0.75 -12.75 -0.13
CA THR A 87 2.01 -13.36 0.29
C THR A 87 3.13 -13.08 -0.71
N LEU A 88 2.86 -13.11 -2.02
CA LEU A 88 3.84 -12.76 -3.06
C LEU A 88 4.28 -11.28 -2.99
N VAL A 89 3.37 -10.38 -2.63
CA VAL A 89 3.73 -8.97 -2.42
C VAL A 89 4.49 -8.79 -1.11
N LEU A 90 4.11 -9.50 -0.05
CA LEU A 90 4.87 -9.51 1.21
C LEU A 90 6.27 -10.11 1.07
N ALA A 91 6.47 -11.08 0.17
CA ALA A 91 7.81 -11.58 -0.15
C ALA A 91 8.71 -10.52 -0.81
N GLN A 92 8.10 -9.50 -1.43
CA GLN A 92 8.80 -8.36 -2.04
C GLN A 92 8.90 -7.15 -1.09
N LEU A 93 8.59 -7.32 0.20
CA LEU A 93 8.51 -6.24 1.17
C LEU A 93 9.81 -5.44 1.31
N ASP A 94 10.98 -6.07 1.22
CA ASP A 94 12.26 -5.37 1.19
C ASP A 94 12.40 -4.45 -0.05
N ALA A 95 11.96 -4.92 -1.22
CA ALA A 95 11.95 -4.09 -2.43
C ALA A 95 10.92 -2.94 -2.33
N ILE A 96 9.79 -3.16 -1.67
CA ILE A 96 8.77 -2.13 -1.41
C ILE A 96 9.35 -1.06 -0.48
N LYS A 97 10.02 -1.46 0.62
CA LYS A 97 10.68 -0.53 1.54
C LYS A 97 11.73 0.31 0.83
N LEU A 98 12.58 -0.32 0.03
CA LEU A 98 13.59 0.39 -0.75
C LEU A 98 12.94 1.38 -1.72
N ALA A 99 11.85 1.00 -2.40
CA ALA A 99 11.12 1.90 -3.29
C ALA A 99 10.47 3.08 -2.54
N VAL A 100 10.03 2.86 -1.30
CA VAL A 100 9.52 3.91 -0.41
C VAL A 100 10.64 4.86 0.01
N GLU A 101 11.79 4.32 0.44
CA GLU A 101 12.98 5.12 0.81
C GLU A 101 13.42 5.97 -0.38
N MET A 102 13.63 5.37 -1.55
CA MET A 102 13.98 6.08 -2.77
C MET A 102 12.97 7.18 -3.15
N HIS A 103 11.68 6.97 -2.87
CA HIS A 103 10.66 7.97 -3.14
C HIS A 103 10.79 9.16 -2.22
N TYR A 104 10.93 8.95 -0.92
CA TYR A 104 11.10 10.03 0.05
C TYR A 104 12.48 10.70 -0.07
N GLU A 105 13.54 9.97 -0.40
CA GLU A 105 14.85 10.56 -0.73
C GLU A 105 14.77 11.44 -2.00
N ALA A 106 13.98 11.04 -2.99
CA ALA A 106 13.76 11.85 -4.18
C ALA A 106 12.90 13.09 -3.90
N GLN A 107 11.94 13.02 -2.96
CA GLN A 107 11.18 14.17 -2.47
C GLN A 107 12.08 15.13 -1.68
N ASP A 108 12.85 14.62 -0.71
CA ASP A 108 13.81 15.41 0.07
C ASP A 108 14.84 16.12 -0.83
N ARG A 109 15.36 15.41 -1.83
CA ARG A 109 16.27 15.99 -2.84
C ARG A 109 15.61 17.02 -3.76
N LYS A 110 14.28 17.02 -3.90
CA LYS A 110 13.54 18.07 -4.62
C LYS A 110 13.16 19.25 -3.73
N GLU A 111 13.33 19.16 -2.42
CA GLU A 111 13.20 20.27 -1.47
C GLU A 111 14.49 21.09 -1.19
N PRO A 112 15.38 21.44 -2.16
CA PRO A 112 16.28 22.57 -1.98
C PRO A 112 15.74 23.75 -2.78
N ALA A 113 14.87 24.56 -2.18
CA ALA A 113 14.73 26.01 -2.40
C ALA A 113 13.34 26.51 -1.98
N HIS A 114 13.19 26.88 -0.72
CA HIS A 114 12.58 28.15 -0.36
C HIS A 114 13.08 28.55 1.02
N ALA A 115 14.31 29.08 1.03
CA ALA A 115 14.82 29.97 2.07
C ALA A 115 14.50 31.41 1.67
#